data_AF-A0A9Q4FK03-F1
#
_entry.id   AF-A0A9Q4FK03-F1
#
_cell.length_a   1.000
_cell.length_b   1.000
_cell.length_c   1.000
_cell.angle_alpha   90.00
_cell.angle_beta   90.00
_cell.angle_gamma   90.00
#
_symmetry.space_group_name_H-M   'P 1'
#
loop_
_entity.id
_entity.type
_entity.pdbx_description
1 polymer ?
#
loop_
_entity_poly.entity_id
_entity_poly.type
_entity_poly.pdbx_seq_one_letter_code
_entity_poly.pdbx_strand_id
1 'polypeptide(L)'
;EGFLRSDRSLIQTIGRAARNLNGRAILYADRITGSMERAIGETERRREKQIAFNLEHGITPKGVFKDVADIMEGATVPGSRSKKRKGMAKAAEENARYENELRSPSEINKRIRQLEEKMYQLARDLEFEAAAQMRDEIGKLRERLLAV
;
A
#
# COMPACT_ATOMS: atom_id res chain seq x y z
N GLU A 1 -26.40 -9.24 -16.71
CA GLU A 1 -25.42 -8.90 -15.66
C GLU A 1 -24.35 -9.99 -15.64
N GLY A 2 -23.09 -9.66 -15.36
CA GLY A 2 -21.98 -10.62 -15.32
C GLY A 2 -21.54 -10.97 -13.89
N PHE A 3 -20.72 -12.01 -13.74
CA PHE A 3 -20.25 -12.51 -12.44
C PHE A 3 -19.68 -11.42 -11.51
N LEU A 4 -18.84 -10.51 -12.05
CA LEU A 4 -18.21 -9.41 -11.30
C LEU A 4 -19.18 -8.28 -10.89
N ARG A 5 -20.43 -8.32 -11.36
CA ARG A 5 -21.50 -7.36 -11.05
C ARG A 5 -22.77 -8.06 -10.55
N SER A 6 -22.64 -9.32 -10.11
CA SER A 6 -23.67 -9.98 -9.34
C SER A 6 -23.84 -9.31 -7.97
N ASP A 7 -25.01 -9.48 -7.38
CA ASP A 7 -25.32 -9.05 -6.02
C ASP A 7 -24.23 -9.44 -5.00
N ARG A 8 -23.78 -10.70 -5.01
CA ARG A 8 -22.73 -11.20 -4.11
C ARG A 8 -21.42 -10.44 -4.29
N SER A 9 -20.98 -10.26 -5.54
CA SER A 9 -19.73 -9.54 -5.85
C SER A 9 -19.78 -8.08 -5.43
N LEU A 10 -20.92 -7.41 -5.64
CA LEU A 10 -21.12 -6.02 -5.23
C LEU A 10 -21.09 -5.89 -3.70
N ILE A 11 -21.81 -6.76 -2.97
CA ILE A 11 -21.82 -6.77 -1.49
C ILE A 11 -20.40 -6.97 -0.94
N GLN A 12 -19.64 -7.92 -1.51
CA GLN A 12 -18.25 -8.16 -1.09
C GLN A 12 -17.35 -6.96 -1.33
N THR A 13 -17.51 -6.28 -2.47
CA THR A 13 -16.72 -5.09 -2.82
C THR A 13 -17.04 -3.91 -1.88
N ILE A 14 -18.33 -3.65 -1.63
CA ILE A 14 -18.79 -2.64 -0.67
C ILE A 14 -18.25 -2.92 0.73
N GLY A 15 -18.25 -4.19 1.14
CA GLY A 15 -17.76 -4.62 2.46
C GLY A 15 -16.31 -4.26 2.75
N ARG A 16 -15.46 -4.04 1.73
CA ARG A 16 -14.07 -3.58 1.93
C ARG A 16 -14.02 -2.18 2.57
N ALA A 17 -15.01 -1.33 2.32
CA ALA A 17 -15.08 0.01 2.89
C ALA A 17 -15.55 0.03 4.36
N ALA A 18 -16.21 -1.04 4.84
CA ALA A 18 -16.82 -1.10 6.17
C ALA A 18 -15.82 -1.12 7.34
N ARG A 19 -14.51 -1.22 7.07
CA ARG A 19 -13.44 -1.18 8.08
C ARG A 19 -12.99 0.24 8.45
N ASN A 20 -13.60 1.27 7.86
CA ASN A 20 -13.29 2.67 8.12
C ASN A 20 -14.54 3.43 8.57
N LEU A 21 -14.37 4.37 9.50
CA LEU A 21 -15.46 5.21 10.01
C LEU A 21 -16.20 5.98 8.90
N ASN A 22 -15.43 6.49 7.93
CA ASN A 22 -15.90 7.25 6.78
C ASN A 22 -15.98 6.39 5.51
N GLY A 23 -16.07 5.06 5.67
CA GLY A 23 -16.17 4.12 4.56
C GLY A 23 -17.34 4.45 3.64
N ARG A 24 -17.05 4.63 2.34
CA ARG A 24 -18.04 4.89 1.29
C ARG A 24 -17.75 4.01 0.07
N ALA A 25 -18.81 3.61 -0.62
CA ALA A 25 -18.74 2.91 -1.90
C ALA A 25 -19.48 3.72 -2.96
N ILE A 26 -18.85 3.95 -4.11
CA ILE A 26 -19.43 4.70 -5.23
C ILE A 26 -19.56 3.73 -6.40
N LEU A 27 -20.79 3.55 -6.89
CA LEU A 27 -21.09 2.67 -8.03
C LEU A 27 -21.40 3.55 -9.24
N TYR A 28 -20.49 3.59 -10.21
CA TYR A 28 -20.73 4.27 -11.49
C TYR A 28 -21.53 3.36 -12.42
N ALA A 29 -22.75 3.78 -12.76
CA ALA A 29 -23.61 3.09 -13.71
C ALA A 29 -24.65 4.07 -14.27
N ASP A 30 -25.03 3.88 -15.54
CA ASP A 30 -26.10 4.69 -16.16
C ASP A 30 -27.50 4.33 -15.65
N ARG A 31 -27.66 3.11 -15.12
CA ARG A 31 -28.92 2.62 -14.56
C ARG A 31 -28.67 1.71 -13.37
N ILE A 32 -29.64 1.68 -12.45
CA ILE A 32 -29.66 0.73 -11.34
C ILE A 32 -30.10 -0.63 -11.88
N THR A 33 -29.24 -1.63 -11.75
CA THR A 33 -29.57 -2.99 -12.13
C THR A 33 -30.16 -3.77 -10.95
N GLY A 34 -30.83 -4.90 -11.20
CA GLY A 34 -31.43 -5.69 -10.12
C GLY A 34 -30.40 -6.20 -9.10
N SER A 35 -29.19 -6.52 -9.55
CA SER A 35 -28.08 -6.88 -8.64
C SER A 35 -27.62 -5.70 -7.78
N MET A 36 -27.62 -4.48 -8.33
CA MET A 36 -27.30 -3.27 -7.57
C MET A 36 -28.37 -2.98 -6.53
N GLU A 37 -29.65 -3.06 -6.90
CA GLU A 37 -30.78 -2.83 -6.01
C GLU A 37 -30.74 -3.77 -4.80
N ARG A 38 -30.54 -5.08 -5.02
CA ARG A 38 -30.39 -6.06 -3.94
C ARG A 38 -29.17 -5.79 -3.07
N ALA A 39 -28.02 -5.44 -3.66
CA ALA A 39 -26.80 -5.17 -2.93
C ALA A 39 -26.90 -3.89 -2.06
N ILE A 40 -27.51 -2.83 -2.60
CA ILE A 40 -27.75 -1.56 -1.90
C ILE A 40 -28.74 -1.81 -0.75
N GLY A 41 -29.89 -2.45 -1.03
CA GLY A 41 -30.89 -2.74 -0.01
C GLY A 41 -30.35 -3.61 1.14
N GLU A 42 -29.55 -4.64 0.85
CA GLU A 42 -28.92 -5.45 1.92
C GLU A 42 -27.88 -4.65 2.72
N THR A 43 -27.19 -3.71 2.08
CA THR A 43 -26.22 -2.83 2.77
C THR A 43 -26.94 -1.86 3.69
N GLU A 44 -28.02 -1.23 3.23
CA GLU A 44 -28.84 -0.30 4.02
C GLU A 44 -29.49 -1.00 5.20
N ARG A 45 -30.14 -2.15 4.97
CA ARG A 45 -30.75 -2.97 6.03
C ARG A 45 -29.76 -3.34 7.14
N ARG A 46 -28.51 -3.67 6.78
CA ARG A 46 -27.45 -3.95 7.78
C ARG A 46 -27.04 -2.70 8.53
N ARG A 47 -26.85 -1.58 7.82
CA ARG A 47 -26.45 -0.30 8.41
C ARG A 47 -27.49 0.22 9.40
N GLU A 48 -28.77 0.15 9.06
CA GLU A 48 -29.87 0.55 9.94
C GLU A 48 -29.86 -0.25 11.25
N LYS A 49 -29.73 -1.58 11.16
CA LYS A 49 -29.63 -2.44 12.36
C LYS A 49 -28.41 -2.11 13.22
N GLN A 50 -27.27 -1.81 12.59
CA GLN A 50 -26.06 -1.42 13.31
C GLN A 50 -26.22 -0.06 14.01
N ILE A 51 -26.85 0.92 13.34
CA ILE A 51 -27.12 2.23 13.93
C ILE A 51 -28.09 2.10 15.12
N ALA A 52 -29.18 1.34 14.95
CA ALA A 52 -30.15 1.11 16.01
C ALA A 52 -29.50 0.43 17.23
N PHE A 53 -28.72 -0.63 17.00
CA PHE A 53 -27.98 -1.32 18.06
C PHE A 53 -27.00 -0.37 18.76
N ASN A 54 -26.24 0.42 18.01
CA ASN A 54 -25.30 1.37 18.57
C ASN A 54 -25.99 2.45 19.41
N LEU A 55 -27.14 2.97 18.95
CA LEU A 55 -27.91 3.97 19.68
C LEU A 55 -28.46 3.41 20.98
N GLU A 56 -29.05 2.21 20.94
CA GLU A 56 -29.61 1.52 22.11
C GLU A 56 -28.53 1.25 23.18
N HIS A 57 -27.30 0.96 22.75
CA HIS A 57 -26.18 0.59 23.65
C HIS A 57 -25.20 1.75 23.91
N GLY A 58 -25.45 2.95 23.39
CA GLY A 58 -24.54 4.10 23.53
C GLY A 58 -23.15 3.90 22.89
N ILE A 59 -23.04 3.06 21.87
CA ILE A 59 -21.78 2.74 21.19
C ILE A 59 -21.46 3.82 20.16
N THR A 60 -20.32 4.48 20.32
CA THR A 60 -19.76 5.36 19.28
C THR A 60 -18.82 4.55 18.38
N PRO A 61 -19.06 4.47 17.07
CA PRO A 61 -18.18 3.77 16.14
C PRO A 61 -16.75 4.33 16.20
N LYS A 62 -15.75 3.45 16.24
CA LYS A 62 -14.32 3.81 16.22
C LYS A 62 -13.62 3.10 15.07
N GLY A 63 -12.60 3.74 14.52
CA GLY A 63 -11.74 3.12 13.52
C GLY A 63 -10.96 1.95 14.11
N VAL A 64 -10.82 0.87 13.34
CA VAL A 64 -9.96 -0.26 13.73
C VAL A 64 -8.53 0.08 13.36
N PHE A 65 -7.67 0.29 14.36
CA PHE A 65 -6.23 0.33 14.17
C PHE A 65 -5.69 -1.07 14.45
N LYS A 66 -4.99 -1.65 13.48
CA LYS A 66 -4.31 -2.93 13.65
C LYS A 66 -2.82 -2.67 13.57
N ASP A 67 -2.11 -2.95 14.66
CA ASP A 67 -0.66 -2.91 14.66
C ASP A 67 -0.12 -3.96 13.70
N VAL A 68 0.85 -3.54 12.88
CA VAL A 68 1.64 -4.47 12.08
C VAL A 68 2.57 -5.15 13.08
N ALA A 69 2.39 -6.46 13.30
CA ALA A 69 3.22 -7.20 14.24
C ALA A 69 4.69 -7.09 13.83
N ASP A 70 5.51 -6.47 14.67
CA ASP A 70 6.95 -6.41 14.50
C ASP A 70 7.55 -7.79 14.78
N ILE A 71 8.21 -8.37 13.77
CA ILE A 71 8.91 -9.67 13.87
C ILE A 71 10.33 -9.47 14.48
N MET A 72 10.62 -8.28 15.01
CA MET A 72 11.97 -7.80 15.36
C MET A 72 12.36 -7.99 16.84
N GLU A 73 11.72 -8.86 17.62
CA GLU A 73 12.08 -9.05 19.03
C GLU A 73 13.20 -10.08 19.25
N GLY A 74 14.27 -10.04 18.44
CA GLY A 74 15.31 -11.09 18.48
C GLY A 74 16.75 -10.69 18.18
N ALA A 75 17.05 -9.48 17.71
CA ALA A 75 18.39 -9.13 17.23
C ALA A 75 19.07 -8.05 18.09
N THR A 76 19.35 -8.35 19.36
CA THR A 76 20.43 -7.65 20.08
C THR A 76 21.72 -8.44 19.87
N VAL A 77 22.59 -7.96 18.99
CA VAL A 77 23.97 -8.48 18.88
C VAL A 77 24.92 -7.49 19.57
N PRO A 78 25.55 -7.86 20.70
CA PRO A 78 26.62 -7.07 21.28
C PRO A 78 27.93 -7.31 20.53
N GLY A 79 28.56 -6.24 20.06
CA GLY A 79 29.97 -6.23 19.65
C GLY A 79 30.27 -6.75 18.24
N SER A 80 30.32 -5.85 17.27
CA SER A 80 31.14 -6.07 16.06
C SER A 80 31.85 -4.78 15.67
N ARG A 81 33.18 -4.91 15.55
CA ARG A 81 34.14 -3.82 15.42
C ARG A 81 34.20 -3.29 13.99
N SER A 82 34.43 -1.98 13.90
CA SER A 82 34.90 -1.21 12.74
C SER A 82 35.85 -1.99 11.81
N LYS A 83 35.55 -1.99 10.51
CA LYS A 83 36.56 -2.10 9.43
C LYS A 83 36.11 -1.42 8.12
N LYS A 84 36.68 -0.23 7.91
CA LYS A 84 37.17 0.38 6.65
C LYS A 84 36.22 0.51 5.44
N ARG A 85 35.77 1.76 5.28
CA ARG A 85 35.55 2.48 4.00
C ARG A 85 36.76 2.36 3.06
N LYS A 86 36.58 1.75 1.87
CA LYS A 86 37.32 2.07 0.63
C LYS A 86 36.64 1.36 -0.55
N GLY A 87 35.66 2.01 -1.16
CA GLY A 87 34.96 1.48 -2.33
C GLY A 87 33.90 2.40 -2.94
N MET A 88 33.37 3.36 -2.18
CA MET A 88 32.24 4.21 -2.60
C MET A 88 32.55 5.28 -3.66
N ALA A 89 33.81 5.57 -3.99
CA ALA A 89 34.12 6.66 -4.91
C ALA A 89 33.92 6.32 -6.39
N LYS A 90 34.00 5.04 -6.80
CA LYS A 90 33.83 4.65 -8.22
C LYS A 90 32.38 4.35 -8.62
N ALA A 91 31.53 3.96 -7.66
CA ALA A 91 30.11 3.68 -7.94
C ALA A 91 29.25 4.96 -8.07
N ALA A 92 29.71 6.08 -7.48
CA ALA A 92 28.99 7.35 -7.53
C ALA A 92 29.02 8.01 -8.93
N GLU A 93 30.12 7.87 -9.68
CA GLU A 93 30.25 8.43 -11.04
C GLU A 93 29.43 7.65 -12.09
N GLU A 94 29.26 6.33 -11.92
CA GLU A 94 28.48 5.51 -12.86
C GLU A 94 26.97 5.78 -12.73
N ASN A 95 26.47 5.98 -11.49
CA ASN A 95 25.07 6.31 -11.24
C ASN A 95 24.68 7.70 -11.80
N ALA A 96 25.56 8.69 -11.73
CA ALA A 96 25.27 10.05 -12.21
C ALA A 96 25.12 10.12 -13.75
N ARG A 97 25.70 9.19 -14.50
CA ARG A 97 25.53 9.11 -15.96
C ARG A 97 24.21 8.44 -16.38
N TYR A 98 23.73 7.46 -15.62
CA TYR A 98 22.47 6.77 -15.90
C TYR A 98 21.21 7.57 -15.51
N GLU A 99 21.30 8.49 -14.54
CA GLU A 99 20.17 9.33 -14.12
C GLU A 99 19.66 10.30 -15.21
N ASN A 100 20.47 10.59 -16.23
CA ASN A 100 20.10 11.46 -17.37
C ASN A 100 19.55 10.71 -18.60
N GLU A 101 19.54 9.37 -18.60
CA GLU A 101 19.11 8.57 -19.75
C GLU A 101 17.70 7.98 -19.63
N LEU A 102 17.11 7.97 -18.43
CA LEU A 102 15.74 7.50 -18.21
C LEU A 102 14.73 8.55 -18.71
N ARG A 103 14.34 8.45 -19.99
CA ARG A 103 13.46 9.42 -20.66
C ARG A 103 12.00 8.98 -20.71
N SER A 104 11.73 7.68 -20.60
CA SER A 104 10.38 7.13 -20.67
C SER A 104 9.84 6.73 -19.29
N PRO A 105 8.55 7.01 -18.97
CA PRO A 105 7.88 6.48 -17.78
C PRO A 105 8.00 4.96 -17.63
N SER A 106 8.11 4.22 -18.75
CA SER A 106 8.29 2.77 -18.74
C SER A 106 9.66 2.34 -18.18
N GLU A 107 10.71 3.06 -18.55
CA GLU A 107 12.08 2.77 -18.11
C GLU A 107 12.26 3.13 -16.63
N ILE A 108 11.68 4.25 -16.20
CA ILE A 108 11.64 4.66 -14.79
C ILE A 108 10.92 3.59 -13.95
N ASN A 109 9.76 3.09 -14.40
CA ASN A 109 9.05 2.01 -13.71
C ASN A 109 9.87 0.72 -13.64
N LYS A 110 10.57 0.35 -14.72
CA LYS A 110 11.45 -0.83 -14.72
C LYS A 110 12.57 -0.68 -13.70
N ARG A 111 13.17 0.51 -13.61
CA ARG A 111 14.23 0.81 -12.63
C ARG A 111 13.71 0.78 -11.20
N ILE A 112 12.52 1.36 -10.94
CA ILE A 112 11.87 1.30 -9.62
C ILE A 112 11.69 -0.15 -9.18
N ARG A 113 11.18 -1.04 -10.06
CA ARG A 113 11.01 -2.47 -9.72
C ARG A 113 12.32 -3.16 -9.35
N GLN A 114 13.39 -2.91 -10.11
CA GLN A 114 14.72 -3.46 -9.81
C GLN A 114 15.26 -2.97 -8.46
N LEU A 115 15.07 -1.68 -8.15
CA LEU A 115 15.47 -1.11 -6.87
C LEU A 115 14.61 -1.65 -5.72
N GLU A 116 13.31 -1.85 -5.94
CA GLU A 116 12.40 -2.45 -4.94
C GLU A 116 12.82 -3.89 -4.61
N GLU A 117 13.08 -4.72 -5.62
CA GLU A 117 13.58 -6.10 -5.42
C GLU A 117 14.88 -6.11 -4.61
N LYS A 118 15.83 -5.22 -4.95
CA LYS A 118 17.09 -5.08 -4.23
C LYS A 118 16.89 -4.58 -2.79
N MET A 119 16.01 -3.59 -2.60
CA MET A 119 15.65 -3.06 -1.28
C MET A 119 15.08 -4.18 -0.38
N TYR A 120 14.15 -4.99 -0.90
CA TYR A 120 13.59 -6.11 -0.16
C TYR A 120 14.64 -7.19 0.14
N GLN A 121 15.56 -7.45 -0.78
CA GLN A 121 16.67 -8.36 -0.52
C GLN A 121 17.56 -7.87 0.62
N LEU A 122 18.00 -6.60 0.57
CA LEU A 122 18.80 -5.97 1.63
C LEU A 122 18.07 -5.96 2.98
N ALA A 123 16.75 -5.73 2.99
CA ALA A 123 15.94 -5.79 4.19
C ALA A 123 15.86 -7.23 4.77
N ARG A 124 15.77 -8.25 3.91
CA ARG A 124 15.84 -9.66 4.34
C ARG A 124 17.21 -10.01 4.93
N ASP A 125 18.27 -9.43 4.36
CA ASP A 125 19.65 -9.64 4.80
C ASP A 125 20.03 -8.75 6.01
N LEU A 126 19.05 -8.02 6.59
CA LEU A 126 19.19 -7.11 7.73
C LEU A 126 20.12 -5.89 7.47
N GLU A 127 20.38 -5.57 6.20
CA GLU A 127 21.16 -4.41 5.76
C GLU A 127 20.28 -3.15 5.65
N PHE A 128 19.71 -2.71 6.77
CA PHE A 128 18.69 -1.65 6.79
C PHE A 128 19.18 -0.28 6.27
N GLU A 129 20.46 0.06 6.49
CA GLU A 129 21.03 1.31 5.97
C GLU A 129 21.07 1.31 4.44
N ALA A 130 21.46 0.18 3.84
CA ALA A 130 21.48 0.03 2.39
C ALA A 130 20.06 -0.03 1.82
N ALA A 131 19.12 -0.71 2.50
CA ALA A 131 17.72 -0.71 2.12
C ALA A 131 17.10 0.70 2.19
N ALA A 132 17.44 1.50 3.21
CA ALA A 132 16.98 2.87 3.33
C ALA A 132 17.50 3.77 2.18
N GLN A 133 18.76 3.60 1.78
CA GLN A 133 19.30 4.31 0.61
C GLN A 133 18.53 3.96 -0.67
N MET A 134 18.24 2.67 -0.91
CA MET A 134 17.45 2.24 -2.08
C MET A 134 16.02 2.80 -2.04
N ARG A 135 15.39 2.86 -0.84
CA ARG A 135 14.07 3.48 -0.65
C ARG A 135 14.07 4.95 -1.05
N ASP A 136 15.09 5.70 -0.64
CA ASP A 136 15.20 7.12 -0.94
C ASP A 136 15.44 7.36 -2.44
N GLU A 137 16.22 6.50 -3.11
CA GLU A 137 16.36 6.50 -4.58
C GLU A 137 15.04 6.22 -5.31
N ILE A 138 14.26 5.23 -4.84
CA ILE A 138 12.91 4.95 -5.37
C ILE A 138 12.00 6.17 -5.20
N GLY A 139 12.08 6.86 -4.07
CA GLY A 139 11.35 8.09 -3.80
C GLY A 139 11.60 9.16 -4.86
N LYS A 140 12.87 9.46 -5.15
CA LYS A 140 13.27 10.42 -6.19
C LYS A 140 12.74 10.06 -7.58
N LEU A 141 12.78 8.77 -7.94
CA LEU A 141 12.26 8.29 -9.22
C LEU A 141 10.74 8.41 -9.33
N ARG A 142 10.01 8.15 -8.24
CA ARG A 142 8.55 8.30 -8.19
C ARG A 142 8.12 9.76 -8.27
N GLU A 143 8.81 10.66 -7.58
CA GLU A 143 8.57 12.12 -7.70
C GLU A 143 8.76 12.61 -9.13
N ARG A 144 9.81 12.14 -9.81
CA ARG A 144 10.06 12.48 -11.22
C ARG A 144 8.95 12.00 -12.16
N LEU A 145 8.31 10.87 -11.84
CA LEU A 145 7.19 10.34 -12.62
C LEU A 145 5.89 11.13 -12.41
N LEU A 146 5.68 11.70 -11.22
CA LEU A 146 4.55 12.56 -10.90
C LEU A 146 4.70 13.99 -11.46
N ALA A 147 5.94 14.43 -11.71
CA ALA A 147 6.27 15.74 -12.26
C ALA A 147 6.21 15.80 -13.80
N VAL A 148 5.98 14.66 -14.47
CA VAL A 148 5.75 14.53 -15.92
C VAL A 148 4.26 14.45 -16.18
#